data_AF-D0WAK0-F1
#
_entry.id   AF-D0WAK0-F1
#
_cell.length_a   1.000
_cell.length_b   1.000
_cell.length_c   1.000
_cell.angle_alpha   90.00
_cell.angle_beta   90.00
_cell.angle_gamma   90.00
#
_symmetry.space_group_name_H-M   'P 1'
#
loop_
_entity.id
_entity.type
_entity.pdbx_description
1 polymer ?
#
loop_
_entity_poly.entity_id
_entity_poly.type
_entity_poly.pdbx_seq_one_letter_code
_entity_poly.pdbx_strand_id
1 'polypeptide(L)'
;MVFIAIFRHLPFGAACVSCVMLRVGMFGLSEAIWEKMMYEIKQPFHSGYLQVSEIHQIYWEESGNPDGVPVIFLHGGPGAGASPECRGFFNPDVFRIVIIDQRGCGRSRPYACAEDNTTWDLVADIEKVREMLGIEKWLVFGGSWGSTLSLAYAQTHPERVKGLVLRGIFLCRPSETAWLNEAGGVSRIYPEQWQKFVAPIAENRRNRLIEAYHGLLFHQDEEVCLSAAKAWADWESYLIRFEPEDVDEDAYASLSIARLENHYFVNGGWLQDDKAILNNIGKIRHIPTVIVQGRYDLCTPMQSAWELSKAFPEAELRVVQAGHCAFDPPLADALVQAVEDIFPRLL
;
A
#
# COMPACT_ATOMS: atom_id res chain seq x y z
N MET A 1 -4.12 -44.65 -80.07
CA MET A 1 -3.41 -43.94 -78.99
C MET A 1 -3.81 -44.64 -77.69
N VAL A 2 -3.06 -45.58 -77.07
CA VAL A 2 -1.67 -45.52 -76.56
C VAL A 2 -1.50 -44.22 -75.77
N PHE A 3 -1.34 -44.14 -74.43
CA PHE A 3 -0.91 -45.10 -73.40
C PHE A 3 -1.26 -44.55 -71.98
N ILE A 4 -1.39 -45.47 -71.01
CA ILE A 4 -0.93 -45.44 -69.59
C ILE A 4 -1.50 -44.45 -68.56
N ALA A 5 -1.90 -45.07 -67.46
CA ALA A 5 -2.40 -44.56 -66.19
C ALA A 5 -1.30 -44.24 -65.17
N ILE A 6 -1.61 -43.44 -64.14
CA ILE A 6 -1.06 -43.61 -62.79
C ILE A 6 -2.17 -43.37 -61.74
N PHE A 7 -2.30 -44.34 -60.84
CA PHE A 7 -3.27 -44.45 -59.74
C PHE A 7 -2.73 -43.84 -58.43
N ARG A 8 -3.67 -43.70 -57.45
CA ARG A 8 -3.53 -43.61 -55.96
C ARG A 8 -3.59 -42.19 -55.39
N HIS A 9 -4.34 -41.87 -54.33
CA HIS A 9 -5.21 -42.62 -53.41
C HIS A 9 -6.23 -41.66 -52.76
N LEU A 10 -7.45 -42.16 -52.58
CA LEU A 10 -8.58 -41.74 -51.72
C LEU A 10 -8.20 -41.66 -50.20
N PRO A 11 -9.04 -41.17 -49.24
CA PRO A 11 -10.29 -40.38 -49.37
C PRO A 11 -10.67 -39.41 -48.19
N PHE A 12 -11.87 -38.79 -48.33
CA PHE A 12 -12.92 -38.44 -47.31
C PHE A 12 -12.53 -37.53 -46.13
N GLY A 13 -13.30 -36.53 -45.72
CA GLY A 13 -14.67 -36.13 -46.02
C GLY A 13 -15.10 -35.11 -44.95
N ALA A 14 -15.76 -34.05 -45.37
CA ALA A 14 -16.15 -32.91 -44.55
C ALA A 14 -17.33 -33.23 -43.60
N ALA A 15 -17.36 -32.59 -42.42
CA ALA A 15 -18.59 -32.15 -41.78
C ALA A 15 -18.31 -31.06 -40.74
N CYS A 16 -19.01 -29.94 -40.90
CA CYS A 16 -19.06 -28.76 -40.05
C CYS A 16 -19.92 -29.04 -38.80
N VAL A 17 -19.53 -28.52 -37.62
CA VAL A 17 -20.38 -28.57 -36.42
C VAL A 17 -20.47 -27.17 -35.81
N SER A 18 -21.68 -26.62 -35.90
CA SER A 18 -22.20 -25.56 -35.03
C SER A 18 -22.73 -26.23 -33.74
N CYS A 19 -22.50 -25.64 -32.57
CA CYS A 19 -23.09 -26.13 -31.33
C CYS A 19 -23.61 -24.96 -30.48
N VAL A 20 -24.94 -24.92 -30.30
CA VAL A 20 -25.67 -24.08 -29.35
C VAL A 20 -26.34 -25.01 -28.32
N MET A 21 -26.36 -24.53 -27.09
CA MET A 21 -26.77 -25.14 -25.81
C MET A 21 -28.08 -25.94 -25.76
N LEU A 22 -28.13 -26.89 -24.81
CA LEU A 22 -29.30 -27.17 -23.96
C LEU A 22 -28.86 -27.57 -22.54
N ARG A 23 -29.56 -26.99 -21.55
CA ARG A 23 -29.31 -26.97 -20.09
C ARG A 23 -29.94 -28.15 -19.33
N VAL A 24 -29.62 -28.18 -18.02
CA VAL A 24 -30.26 -28.87 -16.85
C VAL A 24 -29.56 -30.19 -16.46
N GLY A 25 -29.06 -30.45 -15.25
CA GLY A 25 -29.01 -29.76 -13.95
C GLY A 25 -28.47 -30.75 -12.89
N MET A 26 -28.11 -30.24 -11.69
CA MET A 26 -27.61 -30.95 -10.49
C MET A 26 -26.14 -31.39 -10.50
N PHE A 27 -25.26 -30.61 -9.87
CA PHE A 27 -24.71 -30.90 -8.53
C PHE A 27 -24.04 -29.61 -8.00
N GLY A 28 -24.50 -29.15 -6.84
CA GLY A 28 -24.13 -27.88 -6.22
C GLY A 28 -22.72 -27.88 -5.64
N LEU A 29 -21.77 -27.42 -6.44
CA LEU A 29 -20.42 -27.05 -6.01
C LEU A 29 -19.96 -25.81 -6.80
N SER A 30 -20.56 -24.64 -6.55
CA SER A 30 -19.99 -23.40 -7.13
C SER A 30 -20.29 -22.09 -6.37
N GLU A 31 -20.77 -22.11 -5.12
CA GLU A 31 -21.00 -20.87 -4.36
C GLU A 31 -20.44 -20.89 -2.92
N ALA A 32 -19.60 -21.88 -2.56
CA ALA A 32 -19.15 -22.08 -1.17
C ALA A 32 -17.64 -22.33 -1.01
N ILE A 33 -16.77 -21.64 -1.76
CA ILE A 33 -15.31 -21.67 -1.52
C ILE A 33 -14.69 -20.25 -1.64
N TRP A 34 -15.32 -19.27 -1.00
CA TRP A 34 -14.65 -18.01 -0.66
C TRP A 34 -14.74 -17.80 0.85
N GLU A 35 -14.33 -18.84 1.60
CA GLU A 35 -14.12 -18.76 3.04
C GLU A 35 -13.13 -17.61 3.30
N LYS A 36 -13.51 -16.67 4.19
CA LYS A 36 -12.90 -15.34 4.34
C LYS A 36 -11.36 -15.41 4.40
N MET A 37 -10.69 -14.78 3.43
CA MET A 37 -9.21 -14.71 3.37
C MET A 37 -8.61 -13.83 4.48
N MET A 38 -9.43 -13.05 5.20
CA MET A 38 -9.04 -12.19 6.31
C MET A 38 -9.85 -12.54 7.56
N TYR A 39 -9.22 -12.39 8.72
CA TYR A 39 -9.84 -12.64 10.02
C TYR A 39 -10.88 -11.55 10.36
N GLU A 40 -11.98 -11.95 11.03
CA GLU A 40 -13.02 -11.02 11.44
C GLU A 40 -12.77 -10.47 12.85
N ILE A 41 -12.37 -9.20 12.93
CA ILE A 41 -12.13 -8.50 14.20
C ILE A 41 -12.90 -7.18 14.20
N LYS A 42 -14.06 -7.16 14.87
CA LYS A 42 -15.01 -6.03 14.79
C LYS A 42 -14.54 -4.78 15.53
N GLN A 43 -13.96 -4.94 16.71
CA GLN A 43 -13.62 -3.83 17.61
C GLN A 43 -12.27 -4.09 18.28
N PRO A 44 -11.49 -3.04 18.56
CA PRO A 44 -10.33 -3.15 19.43
C PRO A 44 -10.79 -3.38 20.86
N PHE A 45 -9.99 -4.11 21.65
CA PHE A 45 -10.26 -4.30 23.08
C PHE A 45 -9.72 -3.14 23.92
N HIS A 46 -8.79 -2.36 23.38
CA HIS A 46 -8.19 -1.20 24.05
C HIS A 46 -7.80 -0.16 23.00
N SER A 47 -8.02 1.11 23.30
CA SER A 47 -7.59 2.20 22.44
C SER A 47 -7.49 3.50 23.23
N GLY A 48 -6.77 4.46 22.65
CA GLY A 48 -6.58 5.73 23.30
C GLY A 48 -5.84 6.72 22.43
N TYR A 49 -5.43 7.80 23.08
CA TYR A 49 -4.67 8.86 22.48
C TYR A 49 -3.36 9.05 23.26
N LEU A 50 -2.24 9.16 22.55
CA LEU A 50 -0.93 9.40 23.13
C LEU A 50 -0.43 10.78 22.71
N GLN A 51 -0.13 11.64 23.69
CA GLN A 51 0.55 12.91 23.44
C GLN A 51 2.00 12.62 23.06
N VAL A 52 2.41 12.98 21.84
CA VAL A 52 3.75 12.67 21.32
C VAL A 52 4.62 13.92 21.12
N SER A 53 4.03 15.10 21.04
CA SER A 53 4.76 16.38 21.08
C SER A 53 3.89 17.45 21.76
N GLU A 54 4.33 18.71 21.79
CA GLU A 54 3.47 19.81 22.24
C GLU A 54 2.24 20.03 21.33
N ILE A 55 2.34 19.60 20.06
CA ILE A 55 1.30 19.81 19.04
C ILE A 55 0.47 18.54 18.85
N HIS A 56 1.12 17.37 18.78
CA HIS A 56 0.50 16.16 18.26
C HIS A 56 0.05 15.19 19.33
N GLN A 57 -1.16 14.68 19.12
CA GLN A 57 -1.73 13.58 19.85
C GLN A 57 -2.17 12.51 18.84
N ILE A 58 -1.55 11.33 18.89
CA ILE A 58 -1.86 10.24 17.97
C ILE A 58 -2.84 9.24 18.57
N TYR A 59 -3.76 8.74 17.75
CA TYR A 59 -4.63 7.63 18.12
C TYR A 59 -3.88 6.29 17.99
N TRP A 60 -4.13 5.40 18.92
CA TRP A 60 -3.65 4.02 18.88
C TRP A 60 -4.74 3.06 19.36
N GLU A 61 -4.66 1.80 18.92
CA GLU A 61 -5.56 0.73 19.35
C GLU A 61 -4.88 -0.64 19.39
N GLU A 62 -5.45 -1.52 20.21
CA GLU A 62 -5.06 -2.92 20.36
C GLU A 62 -6.22 -3.87 20.07
N SER A 63 -5.93 -4.92 19.32
CA SER A 63 -6.87 -5.97 18.91
C SER A 63 -6.22 -7.36 18.98
N GLY A 64 -7.02 -8.42 18.82
CA GLY A 64 -6.51 -9.79 18.88
C GLY A 64 -6.26 -10.27 20.31
N ASN A 65 -5.20 -11.05 20.51
CA ASN A 65 -4.86 -11.69 21.78
C ASN A 65 -3.92 -10.77 22.59
N PRO A 66 -4.32 -10.28 23.79
CA PRO A 66 -3.46 -9.44 24.63
C PRO A 66 -2.13 -10.09 25.04
N ASP A 67 -2.08 -11.43 25.09
CA ASP A 67 -0.89 -12.23 25.41
C ASP A 67 -0.19 -12.79 24.16
N GLY A 68 -0.64 -12.40 22.97
CA GLY A 68 -0.11 -12.84 21.68
C GLY A 68 1.21 -12.19 21.29
N VAL A 69 1.78 -12.62 20.16
CA VAL A 69 2.98 -12.00 19.59
C VAL A 69 2.65 -10.57 19.16
N PRO A 70 3.38 -9.54 19.65
CA PRO A 70 3.10 -8.16 19.27
C PRO A 70 3.38 -7.90 17.80
N VAL A 71 2.45 -7.23 17.13
CA VAL A 71 2.60 -6.70 15.77
C VAL A 71 2.13 -5.27 15.71
N ILE A 72 2.85 -4.40 15.01
CA ILE A 72 2.37 -3.07 14.64
C ILE A 72 2.02 -3.02 13.15
N PHE A 73 0.84 -2.47 12.83
CA PHE A 73 0.43 -2.13 11.48
C PHE A 73 0.67 -0.63 11.22
N LEU A 74 1.42 -0.33 10.15
CA LEU A 74 1.71 1.02 9.70
C LEU A 74 0.96 1.29 8.38
N HIS A 75 -0.03 2.18 8.44
CA HIS A 75 -0.85 2.52 7.26
C HIS A 75 -0.08 3.32 6.19
N GLY A 76 -0.64 3.30 4.98
CA GLY A 76 -0.10 4.00 3.80
C GLY A 76 -0.49 5.49 3.73
N GLY A 77 -0.37 6.03 2.51
CA GLY A 77 -0.48 7.46 2.20
C GLY A 77 0.89 8.04 1.84
N PRO A 78 1.50 8.91 2.67
CA PRO A 78 1.13 9.23 4.06
C PRO A 78 -0.16 10.04 4.22
N GLY A 79 -0.79 9.91 5.40
CA GLY A 79 -1.94 10.75 5.76
C GLY A 79 -3.32 10.16 5.49
N ALA A 80 -3.40 8.88 5.11
CA ALA A 80 -4.68 8.18 4.92
C ALA A 80 -5.38 7.83 6.24
N GLY A 81 -4.61 7.42 7.27
CA GLY A 81 -5.14 6.78 8.47
C GLY A 81 -5.36 5.27 8.28
N ALA A 82 -5.59 4.53 9.37
CA ALA A 82 -5.80 3.09 9.32
C ALA A 82 -7.29 2.72 9.24
N SER A 83 -7.63 1.81 8.32
CA SER A 83 -8.98 1.24 8.20
C SER A 83 -9.20 0.10 9.20
N PRO A 84 -10.37 -0.07 9.83
CA PRO A 84 -10.66 -1.19 10.74
C PRO A 84 -10.36 -2.59 10.17
N GLU A 85 -10.51 -2.75 8.85
CA GLU A 85 -10.29 -3.97 8.08
C GLU A 85 -8.84 -4.46 8.19
N CYS A 86 -7.87 -3.57 8.44
CA CYS A 86 -6.46 -3.97 8.54
C CYS A 86 -6.17 -4.94 9.71
N ARG A 87 -7.06 -4.98 10.72
CA ARG A 87 -6.99 -5.99 11.80
C ARG A 87 -7.07 -7.42 11.24
N GLY A 88 -7.80 -7.61 10.15
CA GLY A 88 -8.04 -8.92 9.55
C GLY A 88 -6.83 -9.55 8.87
N PHE A 89 -5.69 -8.88 8.77
CA PHE A 89 -4.45 -9.48 8.27
C PHE A 89 -3.78 -10.42 9.28
N PHE A 90 -4.22 -10.42 10.53
CA PHE A 90 -3.56 -11.12 11.63
C PHE A 90 -4.53 -12.08 12.31
N ASN A 91 -4.06 -13.30 12.58
CA ASN A 91 -4.82 -14.26 13.36
C ASN A 91 -5.05 -13.72 14.80
N PRO A 92 -6.31 -13.50 15.23
CA PRO A 92 -6.62 -12.88 16.53
C PRO A 92 -6.26 -13.75 17.73
N ASP A 93 -6.08 -15.06 17.56
CA ASP A 93 -5.68 -15.96 18.65
C ASP A 93 -4.17 -15.92 18.89
N VAL A 94 -3.40 -15.48 17.90
CA VAL A 94 -1.93 -15.55 17.87
C VAL A 94 -1.29 -14.19 18.12
N PHE A 95 -1.87 -13.12 17.58
CA PHE A 95 -1.23 -11.80 17.57
C PHE A 95 -1.91 -10.80 18.52
N ARG A 96 -1.07 -10.01 19.20
CA ARG A 96 -1.45 -8.75 19.83
C ARG A 96 -1.26 -7.64 18.80
N ILE A 97 -2.34 -7.17 18.20
CA ILE A 97 -2.32 -6.28 17.05
C ILE A 97 -2.36 -4.84 17.53
N VAL A 98 -1.35 -4.05 17.20
CA VAL A 98 -1.28 -2.61 17.47
C VAL A 98 -1.46 -1.85 16.15
N ILE A 99 -2.39 -0.90 16.13
CA ILE A 99 -2.60 0.02 15.00
C ILE A 99 -2.48 1.45 15.52
N ILE A 100 -1.81 2.31 14.76
CA ILE A 100 -1.73 3.74 15.02
C ILE A 100 -2.25 4.51 13.82
N ASP A 101 -2.92 5.64 14.07
CA ASP A 101 -3.09 6.66 13.04
C ASP A 101 -1.91 7.64 13.15
N GLN A 102 -1.12 7.81 12.10
CA GLN A 102 0.05 8.70 12.09
C GLN A 102 -0.37 10.17 12.30
N ARG A 103 0.61 11.04 12.60
CA ARG A 103 0.37 12.48 12.85
C ARG A 103 -0.48 13.09 11.73
N GLY A 104 -1.51 13.84 12.12
CA GLY A 104 -2.34 14.60 11.18
C GLY A 104 -3.35 13.82 10.35
N CYS A 105 -3.59 12.53 10.60
CA CYS A 105 -4.57 11.75 9.82
C CYS A 105 -5.41 10.78 10.65
N GLY A 106 -6.44 10.21 10.02
CA GLY A 106 -7.40 9.35 10.70
C GLY A 106 -8.02 10.04 11.91
N ARG A 107 -7.88 9.42 13.08
CA ARG A 107 -8.37 9.95 14.36
C ARG A 107 -7.35 10.84 15.08
N SER A 108 -6.10 10.88 14.62
CA SER A 108 -5.03 11.66 15.23
C SER A 108 -5.23 13.17 15.07
N ARG A 109 -4.67 13.94 16.01
CA ARG A 109 -4.92 15.37 16.14
C ARG A 109 -3.62 16.16 16.22
N PRO A 110 -3.57 17.38 15.66
CA PRO A 110 -4.62 18.04 14.87
C PRO A 110 -4.73 17.48 13.44
N TYR A 111 -5.96 17.34 12.93
CA TYR A 111 -6.24 16.77 11.60
C TYR A 111 -5.60 17.60 10.47
N ALA A 112 -5.05 16.91 9.46
CA ALA A 112 -4.34 17.46 8.30
C ALA A 112 -3.18 18.42 8.62
N CYS A 113 -2.54 18.27 9.79
CA CYS A 113 -1.41 19.10 10.22
C CYS A 113 -0.06 18.56 9.74
N ALA A 114 0.70 19.40 9.04
CA ALA A 114 2.04 19.10 8.53
C ALA A 114 3.19 19.69 9.39
N GLU A 115 2.88 20.51 10.39
CA GLU A 115 3.88 21.03 11.32
C GLU A 115 4.42 19.88 12.18
N ASP A 116 5.73 19.82 12.43
CA ASP A 116 6.39 18.70 13.12
C ASP A 116 5.91 17.33 12.63
N ASN A 117 5.82 17.15 11.30
CA ASN A 117 5.33 15.92 10.69
C ASN A 117 6.32 15.40 9.65
N THR A 118 7.43 14.84 10.13
CA THR A 118 8.49 14.25 9.29
C THR A 118 8.57 12.74 9.45
N THR A 119 9.30 12.06 8.56
CA THR A 119 9.57 10.61 8.72
C THR A 119 10.18 10.28 10.07
N TRP A 120 11.08 11.12 10.58
CA TRP A 120 11.80 10.87 11.83
C TRP A 120 10.94 11.14 13.07
N ASP A 121 10.00 12.08 12.97
CA ASP A 121 8.94 12.26 13.96
C ASP A 121 8.07 11.01 14.09
N LEU A 122 7.65 10.45 12.97
CA LEU A 122 6.83 9.23 12.95
C LEU A 122 7.61 8.02 13.48
N VAL A 123 8.90 7.89 13.15
CA VAL A 123 9.78 6.85 13.72
C VAL A 123 9.87 6.98 15.24
N ALA A 124 10.01 8.21 15.78
CA ALA A 124 10.05 8.44 17.22
C ALA A 124 8.70 8.12 17.90
N ASP A 125 7.58 8.38 17.22
CA ASP A 125 6.26 8.09 17.77
C ASP A 125 5.97 6.60 17.87
N ILE A 126 6.46 5.82 16.91
CA ILE A 126 6.40 4.36 16.95
C ILE A 126 7.09 3.84 18.24
N GLU A 127 8.26 4.37 18.60
CA GLU A 127 8.94 4.00 19.86
C GLU A 127 8.13 4.43 21.09
N LYS A 128 7.54 5.63 21.12
CA LYS A 128 6.70 6.07 22.25
C LYS A 128 5.52 5.15 22.49
N VAL A 129 4.85 4.71 21.41
CA VAL A 129 3.76 3.72 21.50
C VAL A 129 4.28 2.38 21.99
N ARG A 130 5.41 1.91 21.45
CA ARG A 130 6.05 0.66 21.87
C ARG A 130 6.34 0.64 23.38
N GLU A 131 6.95 1.72 23.88
CA GLU A 131 7.31 1.87 25.29
C GLU A 131 6.09 1.98 26.20
N MET A 132 5.10 2.80 25.83
CA MET A 132 3.84 2.94 26.57
C MET A 132 3.12 1.59 26.74
N LEU A 133 3.13 0.75 25.70
CA LEU A 133 2.48 -0.56 25.71
C LEU A 133 3.34 -1.68 26.35
N GLY A 134 4.58 -1.36 26.75
CA GLY A 134 5.51 -2.32 27.37
C GLY A 134 6.00 -3.40 26.41
N ILE A 135 6.04 -3.14 25.11
CA ILE A 135 6.43 -4.11 24.08
C ILE A 135 7.95 -4.08 23.90
N GLU A 136 8.65 -5.20 24.07
CA GLU A 136 10.11 -5.22 23.87
C GLU A 136 10.50 -5.16 22.39
N LYS A 137 9.86 -6.02 21.58
CA LYS A 137 10.02 -6.14 20.12
C LYS A 137 8.70 -6.61 19.50
N TRP A 138 8.46 -6.23 18.26
CA TRP A 138 7.26 -6.63 17.51
C TRP A 138 7.57 -7.01 16.07
N LEU A 139 6.63 -7.71 15.44
CA LEU A 139 6.53 -7.76 13.99
C LEU A 139 6.12 -6.37 13.49
N VAL A 140 6.72 -5.89 12.40
CA VAL A 140 6.31 -4.64 11.75
C VAL A 140 5.68 -4.98 10.41
N PHE A 141 4.42 -4.60 10.24
CA PHE A 141 3.66 -4.76 9.01
C PHE A 141 3.40 -3.38 8.41
N GLY A 142 3.72 -3.17 7.14
CA GLY A 142 3.43 -1.91 6.48
C GLY A 142 3.41 -2.00 4.96
N GLY A 143 2.46 -1.29 4.33
CA GLY A 143 2.32 -1.28 2.88
C GLY A 143 2.24 0.12 2.29
N SER A 144 2.64 0.29 1.02
CA SER A 144 2.79 1.60 0.39
C SER A 144 3.75 2.48 1.18
N TRP A 145 3.41 3.73 1.50
CA TRP A 145 4.12 4.54 2.49
C TRP A 145 4.41 3.82 3.82
N GLY A 146 3.50 2.95 4.27
CA GLY A 146 3.72 2.12 5.46
C GLY A 146 4.96 1.23 5.33
N SER A 147 5.31 0.78 4.11
CA SER A 147 6.55 0.05 3.84
C SER A 147 7.79 0.95 3.96
N THR A 148 7.69 2.20 3.48
CA THR A 148 8.73 3.24 3.66
C THR A 148 9.00 3.48 5.14
N LEU A 149 7.94 3.70 5.93
CA LEU A 149 8.05 3.95 7.36
C LEU A 149 8.55 2.72 8.12
N SER A 150 8.11 1.51 7.74
CA SER A 150 8.59 0.24 8.30
C SER A 150 10.09 0.06 8.09
N LEU A 151 10.60 0.35 6.89
CA LEU A 151 12.02 0.26 6.56
C LEU A 151 12.83 1.33 7.31
N ALA A 152 12.36 2.58 7.36
CA ALA A 152 13.02 3.64 8.11
C ALA A 152 13.09 3.33 9.61
N TYR A 153 11.99 2.84 10.19
CA TYR A 153 11.95 2.42 11.60
C TYR A 153 12.90 1.24 11.86
N ALA A 154 12.85 0.18 11.06
CA ALA A 154 13.72 -0.98 11.24
C ALA A 154 15.21 -0.65 11.06
N GLN A 155 15.55 0.28 10.16
CA GLN A 155 16.93 0.73 9.97
C GLN A 155 17.45 1.61 11.11
N THR A 156 16.54 2.23 11.87
CA THR A 156 16.86 3.08 13.03
C THR A 156 16.90 2.26 14.32
N HIS A 157 15.98 1.31 14.47
CA HIS A 157 15.78 0.49 15.67
C HIS A 157 15.75 -1.02 15.34
N PRO A 158 16.81 -1.58 14.72
CA PRO A 158 16.82 -2.98 14.28
C PRO A 158 16.60 -3.95 15.43
N GLU A 159 17.04 -3.60 16.64
CA GLU A 159 16.88 -4.42 17.84
C GLU A 159 15.44 -4.53 18.34
N ARG A 160 14.52 -3.68 17.85
CA ARG A 160 13.09 -3.63 18.23
C ARG A 160 12.18 -4.38 17.27
N VAL A 161 12.73 -4.95 16.21
CA VAL A 161 11.96 -5.59 15.13
C VAL A 161 12.21 -7.10 15.15
N LYS A 162 11.14 -7.90 15.32
CA LYS A 162 11.18 -9.37 15.20
C LYS A 162 11.17 -9.83 13.75
N GLY A 163 10.48 -9.10 12.89
CA GLY A 163 10.32 -9.41 11.47
C GLY A 163 9.62 -8.27 10.73
N LEU A 164 9.62 -8.35 9.40
CA LEU A 164 8.98 -7.39 8.51
C LEU A 164 8.03 -8.10 7.53
N VAL A 165 6.81 -7.61 7.41
CA VAL A 165 5.90 -7.94 6.30
C VAL A 165 5.60 -6.65 5.56
N LEU A 166 6.09 -6.56 4.33
CA LEU A 166 6.06 -5.34 3.53
C LEU A 166 5.19 -5.54 2.28
N ARG A 167 4.45 -4.51 1.86
CA ARG A 167 3.66 -4.56 0.61
C ARG A 167 3.76 -3.29 -0.21
N GLY A 168 3.74 -3.38 -1.53
CA GLY A 168 3.67 -2.19 -2.38
C GLY A 168 4.85 -1.27 -2.09
N ILE A 169 6.06 -1.77 -2.36
CA ILE A 169 7.30 -1.16 -1.89
C ILE A 169 7.44 0.24 -2.45
N PHE A 170 7.44 1.22 -1.55
CA PHE A 170 7.74 2.60 -1.84
C PHE A 170 9.03 3.01 -1.16
N LEU A 171 10.04 3.41 -1.94
CA LEU A 171 11.34 3.82 -1.41
C LEU A 171 11.48 5.34 -1.32
N CYS A 172 10.38 6.07 -1.60
CA CYS A 172 10.30 7.53 -1.58
C CYS A 172 11.37 8.23 -2.45
N ARG A 173 11.75 7.61 -3.58
CA ARG A 173 12.70 8.24 -4.51
C ARG A 173 11.99 9.23 -5.43
N PRO A 174 12.68 10.28 -5.91
CA PRO A 174 12.13 11.23 -6.87
C PRO A 174 11.56 10.58 -8.14
N SER A 175 12.14 9.45 -8.58
CA SER A 175 11.62 8.70 -9.74
C SER A 175 10.26 8.06 -9.48
N GLU A 176 9.95 7.67 -8.24
CA GLU A 176 8.69 7.03 -7.86
C GLU A 176 7.58 8.08 -7.69
N THR A 177 7.86 9.20 -7.02
CA THR A 177 6.90 10.30 -6.91
C THR A 177 6.63 10.93 -8.29
N ALA A 178 7.65 11.08 -9.13
CA ALA A 178 7.47 11.55 -10.50
C ALA A 178 6.69 10.56 -11.38
N TRP A 179 6.85 9.25 -11.16
CA TRP A 179 6.07 8.24 -11.88
C TRP A 179 4.56 8.41 -11.64
N LEU A 180 4.16 8.67 -10.40
CA LEU A 180 2.76 8.79 -10.02
C LEU A 180 2.18 10.19 -10.26
N ASN A 181 2.91 11.24 -9.90
CA ASN A 181 2.36 12.60 -9.81
C ASN A 181 2.96 13.60 -10.82
N GLU A 182 3.86 13.17 -11.70
CA GLU A 182 4.37 13.99 -12.79
C GLU A 182 4.04 13.37 -14.16
N ALA A 183 4.11 14.19 -15.22
CA ALA A 183 3.83 13.72 -16.56
C ALA A 183 4.92 12.72 -17.04
N GLY A 184 4.49 11.59 -17.61
CA GLY A 184 5.36 10.63 -18.28
C GLY A 184 5.40 9.23 -17.67
N GLY A 185 4.87 9.06 -16.46
CA GLY A 185 4.65 7.76 -15.81
C GLY A 185 3.22 7.26 -16.01
N VAL A 186 2.47 7.08 -14.91
CA VAL A 186 1.08 6.58 -14.92
C VAL A 186 0.16 7.43 -15.78
N SER A 187 0.47 8.71 -15.94
CA SER A 187 -0.27 9.63 -16.83
C SER A 187 -0.40 9.12 -18.27
N ARG A 188 0.49 8.20 -18.72
CA ARG A 188 0.44 7.59 -20.06
C ARG A 188 -0.52 6.40 -20.15
N ILE A 189 -0.92 5.85 -19.00
CA ILE A 189 -1.83 4.72 -18.89
C ILE A 189 -3.28 5.22 -18.82
N TYR A 190 -3.53 6.28 -18.05
CA TYR A 190 -4.87 6.87 -17.87
C TYR A 190 -4.89 8.37 -18.22
N PRO A 191 -4.78 8.74 -19.50
CA PRO A 191 -4.75 10.14 -19.92
C PRO A 191 -6.04 10.91 -19.60
N GLU A 192 -7.19 10.24 -19.57
CA GLU A 192 -8.49 10.85 -19.25
C GLU A 192 -8.57 11.24 -17.76
N GLN A 193 -8.18 10.34 -16.87
CA GLN A 193 -8.15 10.63 -15.44
C GLN A 193 -7.04 11.65 -15.11
N TRP A 194 -5.89 11.57 -15.81
CA TRP A 194 -4.81 12.55 -15.68
C TRP A 194 -5.26 13.98 -16.01
N GLN A 195 -6.14 14.16 -17.00
CA GLN A 195 -6.69 15.48 -17.33
C GLN A 195 -7.46 16.10 -16.15
N LYS A 196 -8.17 15.29 -15.37
CA LYS A 196 -8.86 15.74 -14.15
C LYS A 196 -7.85 16.12 -13.08
N PHE A 197 -6.80 15.33 -12.88
CA PHE A 197 -5.72 15.63 -11.94
C PHE A 197 -4.98 16.93 -12.26
N VAL A 198 -4.73 17.26 -13.53
CA VAL A 198 -4.02 18.53 -13.86
C VAL A 198 -4.94 19.74 -13.99
N ALA A 199 -6.26 19.56 -13.98
CA ALA A 199 -7.24 20.63 -14.20
C ALA A 199 -7.12 21.80 -13.20
N PRO A 200 -6.89 21.59 -11.89
CA PRO A 200 -6.69 22.69 -10.93
C PRO A 200 -5.40 23.48 -11.15
N ILE A 201 -4.44 22.94 -11.91
CA ILE A 201 -3.12 23.54 -12.12
C ILE A 201 -3.10 24.35 -13.41
N ALA A 202 -2.72 25.63 -13.28
CA ALA A 202 -2.47 26.51 -14.43
C ALA A 202 -1.42 25.92 -15.38
N GLU A 203 -1.64 26.02 -16.70
CA GLU A 203 -0.83 25.35 -17.73
C GLU A 203 0.67 25.61 -17.59
N ASN A 204 1.07 26.85 -17.27
CA ASN A 204 2.47 27.24 -17.10
C ASN A 204 3.15 26.65 -15.85
N ARG A 205 2.41 25.98 -14.96
CA ARG A 205 2.92 25.29 -13.76
C ARG A 205 2.85 23.77 -13.86
N ARG A 206 2.35 23.21 -14.98
CA ARG A 206 2.16 21.75 -15.16
C ARG A 206 3.46 20.96 -15.41
N ASN A 207 4.62 21.60 -15.37
CA ASN A 207 5.92 20.94 -15.48
C ASN A 207 6.52 20.52 -14.13
N ARG A 208 5.89 20.92 -13.01
CA ARG A 208 6.27 20.58 -11.63
C ARG A 208 5.02 20.46 -10.77
N LEU A 209 4.22 19.41 -11.01
CA LEU A 209 2.90 19.26 -10.42
C LEU A 209 2.95 19.07 -8.91
N ILE A 210 3.93 18.34 -8.37
CA ILE A 210 4.07 18.16 -6.91
C ILE A 210 4.27 19.53 -6.24
N GLU A 211 5.16 20.38 -6.76
CA GLU A 211 5.37 21.74 -6.25
C GLU A 211 4.14 22.63 -6.46
N ALA A 212 3.45 22.52 -7.60
CA ALA A 212 2.28 23.32 -7.90
C ALA A 212 1.10 22.98 -6.98
N TYR A 213 0.88 21.69 -6.70
CA TYR A 213 -0.10 21.21 -5.74
C TYR A 213 0.23 21.65 -4.31
N HIS A 214 1.51 21.69 -3.94
CA HIS A 214 1.93 22.20 -2.63
C HIS A 214 1.40 23.63 -2.39
N GLY A 215 1.54 24.50 -3.38
CA GLY A 215 1.01 25.86 -3.30
C GLY A 215 -0.51 25.95 -3.17
N LEU A 216 -1.27 24.98 -3.70
CA LEU A 216 -2.73 24.94 -3.57
C LEU A 216 -3.19 24.33 -2.24
N LEU A 217 -2.56 23.24 -1.81
CA LEU A 217 -2.92 22.49 -0.61
C LEU A 217 -2.65 23.27 0.68
N PHE A 218 -1.66 24.18 0.65
CA PHE A 218 -1.29 25.06 1.76
C PHE A 218 -1.74 26.51 1.55
N HIS A 219 -2.70 26.74 0.64
CA HIS A 219 -3.25 28.07 0.40
C HIS A 219 -4.09 28.57 1.59
N GLN A 220 -4.22 29.88 1.75
CA GLN A 220 -5.04 30.46 2.84
C GLN A 220 -6.55 30.34 2.58
N ASP A 221 -6.94 30.20 1.32
CA ASP A 221 -8.31 29.96 0.89
C ASP A 221 -8.65 28.46 0.99
N GLU A 222 -9.66 28.15 1.79
CA GLU A 222 -10.12 26.78 2.06
C GLU A 222 -10.70 26.12 0.80
N GLU A 223 -11.42 26.85 -0.05
CA GLU A 223 -12.01 26.27 -1.27
C GLU A 223 -10.92 25.81 -2.24
N VAL A 224 -9.83 26.58 -2.35
CA VAL A 224 -8.65 26.22 -3.15
C VAL A 224 -8.00 24.95 -2.60
N CYS A 225 -7.85 24.86 -1.27
CA CYS A 225 -7.28 23.68 -0.62
C CYS A 225 -8.12 22.43 -0.88
N LEU A 226 -9.44 22.52 -0.65
CA LEU A 226 -10.37 21.40 -0.77
C LEU A 226 -10.49 20.92 -2.23
N SER A 227 -10.55 21.85 -3.19
CA SER A 227 -10.56 21.49 -4.61
C SER A 227 -9.28 20.77 -5.04
N ALA A 228 -8.12 21.19 -4.54
CA ALA A 228 -6.85 20.52 -4.82
C ALA A 228 -6.75 19.17 -4.11
N ALA A 229 -7.22 19.09 -2.86
CA ALA A 229 -7.22 17.85 -2.09
C ALA A 229 -8.06 16.77 -2.76
N LYS A 230 -9.26 17.12 -3.23
CA LYS A 230 -10.11 16.20 -3.99
C LYS A 230 -9.43 15.71 -5.27
N ALA A 231 -8.89 16.63 -6.08
CA ALA A 231 -8.26 16.24 -7.35
C ALA A 231 -7.04 15.31 -7.14
N TRP A 232 -6.27 15.54 -6.07
CA TRP A 232 -5.17 14.67 -5.68
C TRP A 232 -5.65 13.28 -5.23
N ALA A 233 -6.65 13.23 -4.34
CA ALA A 233 -7.17 11.96 -3.83
C ALA A 233 -7.94 11.15 -4.88
N ASP A 234 -8.71 11.79 -5.75
CA ASP A 234 -9.37 11.14 -6.89
C ASP A 234 -8.34 10.53 -7.86
N TRP A 235 -7.17 11.17 -8.03
CA TRP A 235 -6.10 10.61 -8.86
C TRP A 235 -5.55 9.33 -8.28
N GLU A 236 -5.16 9.32 -7.00
CA GLU A 236 -4.61 8.12 -6.38
C GLU A 236 -5.65 7.00 -6.22
N SER A 237 -6.86 7.33 -5.75
CA SER A 237 -7.93 6.35 -5.52
C SER A 237 -8.37 5.64 -6.80
N TYR A 238 -8.23 6.30 -7.95
CA TYR A 238 -8.49 5.67 -9.25
C TYR A 238 -7.42 4.62 -9.61
N LEU A 239 -6.20 4.78 -9.10
CA LEU A 239 -5.03 3.97 -9.46
C LEU A 239 -4.75 2.80 -8.50
N ILE A 240 -5.35 2.81 -7.30
CA ILE A 240 -5.05 1.79 -6.28
C ILE A 240 -5.56 0.39 -6.67
N ARG A 241 -6.68 0.29 -7.40
CA ARG A 241 -7.29 -0.99 -7.77
C ARG A 241 -6.70 -1.53 -9.06
N PHE A 242 -6.67 -2.86 -9.20
CA PHE A 242 -6.28 -3.50 -10.45
C PHE A 242 -7.23 -3.15 -11.62
N GLU A 243 -8.53 -3.11 -11.34
CA GLU A 243 -9.56 -2.59 -12.23
C GLU A 243 -10.08 -1.28 -11.63
N PRO A 244 -9.77 -0.12 -12.25
CA PRO A 244 -10.24 1.17 -11.75
C PRO A 244 -11.76 1.27 -11.71
N GLU A 245 -12.26 1.96 -10.69
CA GLU A 245 -13.67 2.31 -10.52
C GLU A 245 -13.83 3.83 -10.64
N ASP A 246 -15.07 4.30 -10.86
CA ASP A 246 -15.36 5.73 -10.79
C ASP A 246 -15.09 6.23 -9.38
N VAL A 247 -14.42 7.38 -9.29
CA VAL A 247 -14.03 8.02 -8.03
C VAL A 247 -14.76 9.34 -7.85
N ASP A 248 -15.19 9.59 -6.62
CA ASP A 248 -15.74 10.85 -6.18
C ASP A 248 -15.43 11.05 -4.69
N GLU A 249 -14.15 11.23 -4.37
CA GLU A 249 -13.68 11.37 -2.99
C GLU A 249 -14.24 12.65 -2.34
N ASP A 250 -14.51 12.57 -1.04
CA ASP A 250 -14.90 13.74 -0.24
C ASP A 250 -13.71 14.68 -0.06
N ALA A 251 -13.90 15.95 -0.39
CA ALA A 251 -12.81 16.92 -0.43
C ALA A 251 -12.18 17.18 0.96
N TYR A 252 -12.99 17.20 2.02
CA TYR A 252 -12.51 17.46 3.37
C TYR A 252 -11.82 16.23 3.96
N ALA A 253 -12.40 15.05 3.80
CA ALA A 253 -11.79 13.77 4.20
C ALA A 253 -10.47 13.50 3.43
N SER A 254 -10.36 14.01 2.20
CA SER A 254 -9.15 13.93 1.38
C SER A 254 -8.04 14.88 1.82
N LEU A 255 -8.33 15.84 2.72
CA LEU A 255 -7.39 16.90 3.05
C LEU A 255 -6.13 16.36 3.73
N SER A 256 -6.25 15.38 4.63
CA SER A 256 -5.10 14.81 5.32
C SER A 256 -4.18 14.04 4.37
N ILE A 257 -4.73 13.17 3.52
CA ILE A 257 -3.92 12.38 2.59
C ILE A 257 -3.24 13.31 1.57
N ALA A 258 -4.00 14.21 0.93
CA ALA A 258 -3.44 15.10 -0.08
C ALA A 258 -2.37 16.04 0.48
N ARG A 259 -2.61 16.68 1.63
CA ARG A 259 -1.61 17.58 2.25
C ARG A 259 -0.37 16.82 2.69
N LEU A 260 -0.54 15.67 3.35
CA LEU A 260 0.59 14.96 3.95
C LEU A 260 1.40 14.21 2.90
N GLU A 261 0.80 13.52 1.93
CA GLU A 261 1.54 12.98 0.78
C GLU A 261 2.36 14.05 0.08
N ASN A 262 1.69 15.15 -0.32
CA ASN A 262 2.37 16.24 -0.99
C ASN A 262 3.51 16.81 -0.14
N HIS A 263 3.28 17.03 1.16
CA HIS A 263 4.28 17.53 2.10
C HIS A 263 5.50 16.59 2.19
N TYR A 264 5.28 15.29 2.25
CA TYR A 264 6.38 14.32 2.28
C TYR A 264 7.09 14.27 0.92
N PHE A 265 6.38 14.35 -0.19
CA PHE A 265 6.97 14.27 -1.54
C PHE A 265 7.82 15.51 -1.86
N VAL A 266 7.38 16.72 -1.52
CA VAL A 266 8.20 17.94 -1.72
C VAL A 266 9.49 17.92 -0.90
N ASN A 267 9.49 17.22 0.23
CA ASN A 267 10.66 17.07 1.11
C ASN A 267 11.46 15.78 0.86
N GLY A 268 11.12 15.01 -0.19
CA GLY A 268 11.77 13.72 -0.48
C GLY A 268 11.74 12.72 0.68
N GLY A 269 10.68 12.79 1.50
CA GLY A 269 10.49 12.00 2.71
C GLY A 269 11.59 12.16 3.76
N TRP A 270 12.48 13.14 3.65
CA TRP A 270 13.72 13.22 4.44
C TRP A 270 14.59 11.95 4.36
N LEU A 271 14.50 11.23 3.24
CA LEU A 271 15.16 9.93 2.98
C LEU A 271 16.21 10.02 1.87
N GLN A 272 16.85 11.18 1.71
CA GLN A 272 17.92 11.38 0.73
C GLN A 272 19.30 11.05 1.31
N ASP A 273 20.30 10.95 0.44
CA ASP A 273 21.71 10.76 0.79
C ASP A 273 21.97 9.54 1.70
N ASP A 274 22.54 9.77 2.89
CA ASP A 274 22.89 8.75 3.88
C ASP A 274 21.65 8.12 4.55
N LYS A 275 20.48 8.72 4.39
CA LYS A 275 19.18 8.22 4.88
C LYS A 275 18.40 7.44 3.84
N ALA A 276 18.90 7.34 2.60
CA ALA A 276 18.24 6.56 1.57
C ALA A 276 18.09 5.08 1.98
N ILE A 277 16.88 4.55 1.81
CA ILE A 277 16.51 3.22 2.30
C ILE A 277 17.44 2.12 1.75
N LEU A 278 17.71 2.13 0.44
CA LEU A 278 18.55 1.11 -0.19
C LEU A 278 20.00 1.12 0.33
N ASN A 279 20.52 2.30 0.70
CA ASN A 279 21.88 2.44 1.24
C ASN A 279 22.01 1.83 2.65
N ASN A 280 20.89 1.65 3.35
CA ASN A 280 20.87 1.24 4.76
C ASN A 280 20.37 -0.19 4.98
N ILE A 281 20.11 -0.96 3.92
CA ILE A 281 19.62 -2.34 4.03
C ILE A 281 20.55 -3.22 4.85
N GLY A 282 21.87 -3.01 4.76
CA GLY A 282 22.86 -3.75 5.55
C GLY A 282 22.59 -3.77 7.06
N LYS A 283 21.91 -2.76 7.61
CA LYS A 283 21.53 -2.68 9.03
C LYS A 283 20.46 -3.70 9.41
N ILE A 284 19.63 -4.15 8.48
CA ILE A 284 18.44 -4.96 8.74
C ILE A 284 18.46 -6.32 8.05
N ARG A 285 19.54 -6.70 7.36
CA ARG A 285 19.63 -7.97 6.61
C ARG A 285 19.37 -9.23 7.45
N HIS A 286 19.59 -9.14 8.75
CA HIS A 286 19.40 -10.24 9.70
C HIS A 286 17.93 -10.41 10.15
N ILE A 287 17.05 -9.47 9.82
CA ILE A 287 15.64 -9.47 10.21
C ILE A 287 14.83 -10.29 9.20
N PRO A 288 14.08 -11.34 9.64
CA PRO A 288 13.18 -12.07 8.77
C PRO A 288 12.22 -11.11 8.04
N THR A 289 12.15 -11.19 6.72
CA THR A 289 11.37 -10.24 5.91
C THR A 289 10.64 -10.94 4.78
N VAL A 290 9.36 -10.64 4.61
CA VAL A 290 8.56 -11.02 3.44
C VAL A 290 8.06 -9.76 2.75
N ILE A 291 8.25 -9.67 1.44
CA ILE A 291 7.80 -8.57 0.57
C ILE A 291 6.71 -9.12 -0.35
N VAL A 292 5.52 -8.54 -0.32
CA VAL A 292 4.40 -8.88 -1.20
C VAL A 292 4.17 -7.73 -2.17
N GLN A 293 4.24 -7.97 -3.47
CA GLN A 293 4.12 -6.90 -4.48
C GLN A 293 3.10 -7.27 -5.56
N GLY A 294 2.21 -6.32 -5.89
CA GLY A 294 1.37 -6.42 -7.08
C GLY A 294 2.20 -6.22 -8.35
N ARG A 295 2.06 -7.12 -9.32
CA ARG A 295 2.76 -7.03 -10.62
C ARG A 295 2.41 -5.76 -11.38
N TYR A 296 1.15 -5.33 -11.29
CA TYR A 296 0.59 -4.19 -12.01
C TYR A 296 0.29 -3.03 -11.05
N ASP A 297 1.02 -2.95 -9.95
CA ASP A 297 0.94 -1.85 -9.01
C ASP A 297 1.38 -0.53 -9.68
N LEU A 298 0.43 0.38 -9.87
CA LEU A 298 0.66 1.67 -10.53
C LEU A 298 1.05 2.77 -9.54
N CYS A 299 0.72 2.63 -8.26
CA CYS A 299 1.07 3.61 -7.23
C CYS A 299 2.54 3.45 -6.83
N THR A 300 2.97 2.20 -6.65
CA THR A 300 4.33 1.83 -6.26
C THR A 300 4.88 0.79 -7.24
N PRO A 301 5.55 1.22 -8.32
CA PRO A 301 5.99 0.32 -9.38
C PRO A 301 6.79 -0.87 -8.89
N MET A 302 6.52 -2.04 -9.48
CA MET A 302 7.22 -3.31 -9.21
C MET A 302 8.76 -3.19 -9.23
N GLN A 303 9.31 -2.22 -9.96
CA GLN A 303 10.74 -1.92 -9.97
C GLN A 303 11.31 -1.70 -8.56
N SER A 304 10.62 -0.97 -7.69
CA SER A 304 11.10 -0.70 -6.33
C SER A 304 11.19 -1.97 -5.48
N ALA A 305 10.20 -2.85 -5.55
CA ALA A 305 10.25 -4.15 -4.86
C ALA A 305 11.36 -5.06 -5.40
N TRP A 306 11.56 -5.06 -6.72
CA TRP A 306 12.64 -5.80 -7.36
C TRP A 306 14.02 -5.32 -6.89
N GLU A 307 14.27 -4.01 -6.94
CA GLU A 307 15.54 -3.41 -6.51
C GLU A 307 15.78 -3.63 -5.01
N LEU A 308 14.74 -3.50 -4.17
CA LEU A 308 14.83 -3.83 -2.75
C LEU A 308 15.22 -5.29 -2.54
N SER A 309 14.59 -6.25 -3.22
CA SER A 309 14.95 -7.68 -3.12
C SER A 309 16.38 -7.98 -3.57
N LYS A 310 16.95 -7.18 -4.48
CA LYS A 310 18.37 -7.32 -4.88
C LYS A 310 19.31 -6.80 -3.81
N ALA A 311 18.95 -5.69 -3.15
CA ALA A 311 19.72 -5.15 -2.03
C ALA A 311 19.56 -5.98 -0.74
N PHE A 312 18.41 -6.65 -0.58
CA PHE A 312 18.01 -7.43 0.58
C PHE A 312 17.74 -8.90 0.20
N PRO A 313 18.77 -9.68 -0.17
CA PRO A 313 18.59 -11.03 -0.71
C PRO A 313 18.07 -12.06 0.31
N GLU A 314 18.14 -11.77 1.61
CA GLU A 314 17.52 -12.58 2.67
C GLU A 314 16.00 -12.41 2.75
N ALA A 315 15.46 -11.33 2.18
CA ALA A 315 14.02 -11.10 2.14
C ALA A 315 13.37 -11.97 1.06
N GLU A 316 12.22 -12.55 1.39
CA GLU A 316 11.42 -13.32 0.44
C GLU A 316 10.54 -12.36 -0.38
N LEU A 317 10.65 -12.38 -1.71
CA LEU A 317 9.79 -11.59 -2.59
C LEU A 317 8.67 -12.46 -3.20
N ARG A 318 7.42 -12.15 -2.85
CA ARG A 318 6.20 -12.71 -3.43
C ARG A 318 5.58 -11.72 -4.40
N VAL A 319 5.45 -12.09 -5.66
CA VAL A 319 4.79 -11.25 -6.67
C VAL A 319 3.44 -11.82 -7.03
N VAL A 320 2.40 -11.01 -6.87
CA VAL A 320 1.00 -11.36 -7.09
C VAL A 320 0.49 -10.70 -8.37
N GLN A 321 -0.36 -11.38 -9.14
CA GLN A 321 -1.03 -10.78 -10.30
C GLN A 321 -2.18 -9.88 -9.83
N ALA A 322 -1.83 -8.67 -9.37
CA ALA A 322 -2.74 -7.69 -8.77
C ALA A 322 -2.21 -6.26 -8.93
N GLY A 323 -3.06 -5.29 -8.56
CA GLY A 323 -2.78 -3.85 -8.48
C GLY A 323 -2.11 -3.45 -7.17
N HIS A 324 -2.47 -2.29 -6.60
CA HIS A 324 -1.84 -1.76 -5.39
C HIS A 324 -2.59 -2.12 -4.09
N CYS A 325 -3.91 -2.12 -4.13
CA CYS A 325 -4.80 -2.22 -2.98
C CYS A 325 -4.56 -3.51 -2.17
N ALA A 326 -4.28 -3.37 -0.87
CA ALA A 326 -4.04 -4.51 0.03
C ALA A 326 -5.27 -5.40 0.24
N PHE A 327 -6.46 -4.87 -0.01
CA PHE A 327 -7.73 -5.55 0.19
C PHE A 327 -8.25 -6.24 -1.07
N ASP A 328 -7.56 -6.09 -2.20
CA ASP A 328 -7.87 -6.88 -3.39
C ASP A 328 -7.61 -8.36 -3.08
N PRO A 329 -8.54 -9.28 -3.41
CA PRO A 329 -8.49 -10.66 -2.92
C PRO A 329 -7.14 -11.38 -3.04
N PRO A 330 -6.45 -11.33 -4.20
CA PRO A 330 -5.17 -12.02 -4.34
C PRO A 330 -4.05 -11.44 -3.46
N LEU A 331 -4.07 -10.13 -3.21
CA LEU A 331 -3.09 -9.48 -2.33
C LEU A 331 -3.41 -9.72 -0.87
N ALA A 332 -4.68 -9.64 -0.48
CA ALA A 332 -5.11 -9.89 0.89
C ALA A 332 -4.73 -11.32 1.35
N ASP A 333 -5.00 -12.32 0.52
CA ASP A 333 -4.61 -13.71 0.76
C ASP A 333 -3.09 -13.88 0.90
N ALA A 334 -2.31 -13.31 -0.03
CA ALA A 334 -0.84 -13.37 0.02
C ALA A 334 -0.25 -12.67 1.26
N LEU A 335 -0.90 -11.60 1.74
CA LEU A 335 -0.51 -10.88 2.96
C LEU A 335 -0.79 -11.71 4.22
N VAL A 336 -1.96 -12.33 4.32
CA VAL A 336 -2.28 -13.23 5.45
C VAL A 336 -1.33 -14.42 5.49
N GLN A 337 -1.09 -15.07 4.34
CA GLN A 337 -0.11 -16.15 4.24
C GLN A 337 1.31 -15.66 4.60
N ALA A 338 1.72 -14.45 4.23
CA ALA A 338 3.02 -13.91 4.60
C ALA A 338 3.19 -13.75 6.13
N VAL A 339 2.13 -13.32 6.83
CA VAL A 339 2.10 -13.23 8.29
C VAL A 339 2.16 -14.61 8.94
N GLU A 340 1.45 -15.59 8.39
CA GLU A 340 1.46 -16.97 8.90
C GLU A 340 2.81 -17.66 8.67
N ASP A 341 3.41 -17.49 7.50
CA ASP A 341 4.68 -18.13 7.12
C ASP A 341 5.91 -17.53 7.83
N ILE A 342 5.84 -16.26 8.22
CA ILE A 342 6.92 -15.60 8.98
C ILE A 342 6.83 -15.93 10.47
N PHE A 343 5.63 -16.25 10.99
CA PHE A 343 5.38 -16.45 12.42
C PHE A 343 6.37 -17.41 13.11
N PRO A 344 6.70 -18.61 12.56
CA PRO A 344 7.67 -19.51 13.20
C PRO A 344 9.07 -18.93 13.38
N ARG A 345 9.41 -17.86 12.65
CA ARG A 345 10.72 -17.17 12.69
C ARG A 345 10.73 -16.02 13.71
N LEU A 346 9.59 -15.70 14.34
CA LEU A 346 9.43 -14.62 15.31
C LEU A 346 9.59 -15.06 16.78
N LEU A 347 9.56 -16.38 17.02
CA LEU A 347 9.55 -17.02 18.33
C LEU A 347 10.93 -17.13 18.97
#